data_AF-A0A2V6PFX0-F1
#
_entry.id   AF-A0A2V6PFX0-F1
#
_cell.length_a   1.000
_cell.length_b   1.000
_cell.length_c   1.000
_cell.angle_alpha   90.00
_cell.angle_beta   90.00
_cell.angle_gamma   90.00
#
_symmetry.space_group_name_H-M   'P 1'
#
loop_
_entity.id
_entity.type
_entity.pdbx_description
1 polymer ?
#
loop_
_entity_poly.entity_id
_entity_poly.type
_entity_poly.pdbx_seq_one_letter_code
_entity_poly.pdbx_strand_id
1 'polypeptide(L)'
;MIIAEDPSGRVVGWGSLNVFNAREAYRFVADFSVYVARDARGTGVGRVLLTRLCELGREHGFHKLVLSAFPTNAGGMKLYEKLG
;
A
#
# COMPACT_ATOMS: atom_id res chain seq x y z
N MET A 1 0.13 -10.28 -1.31
CA MET A 1 -1.09 -9.61 -0.80
C MET A 1 -1.12 -9.73 0.70
N ILE A 2 -1.60 -8.70 1.40
CA ILE A 2 -1.85 -8.72 2.85
C ILE A 2 -3.24 -8.13 3.14
N ILE A 3 -3.82 -8.52 4.28
CA ILE A 3 -5.08 -8.00 4.80
C ILE A 3 -4.86 -7.36 6.18
N ALA A 4 -5.72 -6.43 6.54
CA ALA A 4 -5.85 -5.91 7.90
C ALA A 4 -7.23 -6.31 8.42
N GLU A 5 -7.26 -6.91 9.60
CA GLU A 5 -8.47 -7.29 10.32
C GLU A 5 -8.65 -6.41 11.55
N ASP A 6 -9.90 -6.13 11.91
CA ASP A 6 -10.23 -5.52 13.21
C ASP A 6 -10.23 -6.60 14.33
N PRO A 7 -10.37 -6.22 15.61
CA PRO A 7 -10.34 -7.20 16.71
C PRO A 7 -11.44 -8.27 16.66
N SER A 8 -12.48 -8.10 15.85
CA SER A 8 -13.53 -9.11 15.62
C SER A 8 -13.19 -10.09 14.50
N GLY A 9 -12.03 -9.94 13.84
CA GLY A 9 -11.61 -10.74 12.70
C GLY A 9 -12.20 -10.29 11.36
N ARG A 10 -12.89 -9.13 11.33
CA ARG A 10 -13.44 -8.60 10.08
C ARG A 10 -12.35 -7.90 9.29
N VAL A 11 -12.24 -8.21 8.01
CA VAL A 11 -11.33 -7.51 7.09
C VAL A 11 -11.75 -6.05 6.91
N VAL A 12 -10.87 -5.13 7.29
CA VAL A 12 -11.07 -3.67 7.21
C VAL A 12 -10.16 -2.98 6.20
N GLY A 13 -9.21 -3.71 5.62
CA GLY A 13 -8.39 -3.21 4.54
C GLY A 13 -7.53 -4.30 3.94
N TRP A 14 -6.95 -3.99 2.78
CA TRP A 14 -5.99 -4.88 2.12
C TRP A 14 -4.96 -4.09 1.33
N GLY A 15 -3.84 -4.74 1.07
CA GLY A 15 -2.78 -4.18 0.26
C GLY A 15 -2.05 -5.24 -0.57
N SER A 16 -1.40 -4.79 -1.64
CA SER A 16 -0.62 -5.65 -2.53
C SER A 16 0.61 -4.93 -3.07
N LEU A 17 1.61 -5.74 -3.45
CA LEU A 17 2.71 -5.37 -4.32
C LEU A 17 2.49 -6.12 -5.64
N ASN A 18 2.63 -5.43 -6.77
CA ASN A 18 2.54 -6.04 -8.09
C ASN A 18 3.75 -5.66 -8.95
N VAL A 19 3.87 -6.31 -10.11
CA VAL A 19 4.93 -6.01 -11.08
C VAL A 19 4.58 -4.68 -11.75
N PHE A 20 5.42 -3.66 -11.56
CA PHE A 20 5.18 -2.34 -12.13
C PHE A 20 5.21 -2.35 -13.67
N ASN A 21 6.20 -3.01 -14.26
CA ASN A 21 6.39 -3.04 -15.70
C ASN A 21 7.20 -4.27 -16.12
N ALA A 22 6.87 -4.86 -17.27
CA ALA A 22 7.55 -6.05 -17.80
C ALA A 22 8.96 -5.78 -18.35
N ARG A 23 9.36 -4.52 -18.59
CA ARG A 23 10.72 -4.21 -19.06
C ARG A 23 11.73 -4.47 -17.95
N GLU A 24 12.84 -5.12 -18.31
CA GLU A 24 13.93 -5.50 -17.39
C GLU A 24 14.48 -4.33 -16.57
N ALA A 25 14.47 -3.11 -17.12
CA ALA A 25 14.89 -1.90 -16.41
C ALA A 25 14.09 -1.61 -15.12
N TYR A 26 12.90 -2.20 -14.98
CA TYR A 26 12.02 -2.04 -13.81
C TYR A 26 11.94 -3.30 -12.94
N ARG A 27 12.81 -4.30 -13.12
CA ARG A 27 12.73 -5.58 -12.40
C ARG A 27 12.76 -5.48 -10.86
N PHE A 28 13.24 -4.35 -10.34
CA PHE A 28 13.29 -4.05 -8.90
C PHE A 28 12.36 -2.90 -8.48
N VAL A 29 11.38 -2.57 -9.32
CA VAL A 29 10.31 -1.61 -9.03
C VAL A 29 8.98 -2.36 -8.97
N ALA A 30 8.24 -2.16 -7.88
CA ALA A 30 6.90 -2.70 -7.72
C ALA A 30 5.88 -1.57 -7.66
N ASP A 31 4.69 -1.77 -8.23
CA ASP A 31 3.54 -0.94 -7.90
C ASP A 31 2.86 -1.48 -6.64
N PHE A 32 2.10 -0.64 -5.97
CA PHE A 32 1.30 -1.08 -4.84
C PHE A 32 -0.12 -0.55 -4.86
N SER A 33 -1.00 -1.27 -4.18
CA SER A 33 -2.38 -0.87 -3.92
C SER A 33 -2.68 -0.95 -2.44
N VAL A 34 -3.47 0.01 -1.93
CA VAL A 34 -3.99 0.02 -0.55
C VAL A 34 -5.46 0.45 -0.59
N TYR A 35 -6.32 -0.38 0.00
CA TYR A 35 -7.73 -0.08 0.16
C TYR A 35 -8.13 -0.24 1.62
N VAL A 36 -8.91 0.73 2.12
CA VAL A 36 -9.44 0.74 3.48
C VAL A 36 -10.95 0.89 3.40
N ALA A 37 -11.65 0.02 4.12
CA ALA A 37 -13.09 0.04 4.27
C ALA A 37 -13.55 1.43 4.74
N ARG A 38 -14.69 1.92 4.23
CA ARG A 38 -15.10 3.33 4.40
C ARG A 38 -15.23 3.73 5.87
N ASP A 39 -15.79 2.83 6.67
CA ASP A 39 -15.97 2.91 8.13
C ASP A 39 -14.66 2.82 8.93
N ALA A 40 -13.60 2.25 8.34
CA ALA A 40 -12.28 2.10 8.96
C ALA A 40 -11.28 3.20 8.56
N ARG A 41 -11.68 4.20 7.77
CA ARG A 41 -10.78 5.30 7.36
C ARG A 41 -10.47 6.22 8.55
N GLY A 42 -9.27 6.79 8.56
CA GLY A 42 -8.83 7.70 9.64
C GLY A 42 -8.38 6.99 10.93
N THR A 43 -8.52 5.67 11.02
CA THR A 43 -8.13 4.87 12.20
C THR A 43 -6.65 4.44 12.21
N GLY A 44 -5.94 4.65 11.09
CA GLY A 44 -4.54 4.25 10.94
C GLY A 44 -4.32 2.95 10.14
N VAL A 45 -5.37 2.23 9.73
CA VAL A 45 -5.27 0.99 8.92
C VAL A 45 -4.40 1.18 7.67
N GLY A 46 -4.59 2.28 6.92
CA GLY A 46 -3.80 2.54 5.72
C GLY A 46 -2.30 2.70 6.00
N ARG A 47 -1.92 3.29 7.15
CA ARG A 47 -0.53 3.40 7.59
C ARG A 47 0.05 2.02 7.89
N VAL A 48 -0.67 1.19 8.65
CA VAL A 48 -0.23 -0.17 8.98
C VAL A 48 0.01 -0.99 7.71
N LEU A 49 -0.96 -0.96 6.77
CA LEU A 49 -0.83 -1.66 5.49
C LEU A 49 0.35 -1.16 4.68
N LEU A 50 0.50 0.16 4.48
CA LEU A 50 1.58 0.70 3.65
C LEU A 50 2.96 0.47 4.28
N THR A 51 3.09 0.61 5.61
CA THR A 51 4.33 0.25 6.31
C THR A 51 4.70 -1.22 6.07
N ARG A 52 3.75 -2.15 6.21
CA ARG A 52 4.02 -3.57 5.96
C ARG A 52 4.35 -3.86 4.50
N LEU A 53 3.72 -3.16 3.55
CA LEU A 53 4.07 -3.27 2.13
C LEU A 53 5.50 -2.77 1.84
N CYS A 54 5.94 -1.70 2.49
CA CYS A 54 7.32 -1.21 2.37
C CYS A 54 8.34 -2.21 2.94
N GLU A 55 8.01 -2.92 4.02
CA GLU A 55 8.84 -4.01 4.55
C GLU A 55 8.89 -5.19 3.59
N LEU A 56 7.73 -5.69 3.15
CA LEU A 56 7.64 -6.76 2.15
C LEU A 56 8.37 -6.39 0.85
N GLY A 57 8.31 -5.13 0.44
CA GLY A 57 9.03 -4.64 -0.73
C GLY A 57 10.54 -4.87 -0.61
N ARG A 58 11.10 -4.56 0.56
CA ARG A 58 12.51 -4.81 0.87
C ARG A 58 12.83 -6.30 0.96
N GLU A 59 11.96 -7.09 1.61
CA GLU A 59 12.10 -8.56 1.72
C GLU A 59 12.11 -9.23 0.32
N HIS A 60 11.34 -8.71 -0.63
CA HIS A 60 11.30 -9.19 -2.01
C HIS A 60 12.38 -8.58 -2.93
N GLY A 61 13.27 -7.73 -2.41
CA GLY A 61 14.37 -7.13 -3.18
C GLY A 61 13.97 -5.96 -4.09
N PHE A 62 12.79 -5.38 -3.91
CA PHE A 62 12.41 -4.15 -4.61
C PHE A 62 13.10 -2.94 -3.99
N HIS A 63 13.67 -2.05 -4.82
CA HIS A 63 14.31 -0.82 -4.36
C HIS A 63 13.39 0.40 -4.44
N LYS A 64 12.25 0.30 -5.12
CA LYS A 64 11.27 1.39 -5.26
C LYS A 64 9.86 0.84 -5.33
N LEU A 65 8.96 1.47 -4.58
CA LEU A 65 7.52 1.27 -4.70
C LEU A 65 6.90 2.49 -5.39
N VAL A 66 5.93 2.27 -6.27
CA VAL A 66 5.22 3.33 -6.98
C VAL A 66 3.71 3.13 -6.90
N LEU A 67 2.97 4.22 -7.09
CA LEU A 67 1.51 4.21 -7.16
C LEU A 67 1.02 5.25 -8.16
N SER A 68 -0.22 5.11 -8.60
CA SER A 68 -0.98 6.18 -9.25
C SER A 68 -2.22 6.45 -8.44
N ALA A 69 -2.48 7.72 -8.14
CA ALA A 69 -3.65 8.15 -7.38
C ALA A 69 -4.32 9.33 -8.07
N PHE A 70 -5.65 9.40 -7.94
CA PHE A 70 -6.38 10.60 -8.35
C PHE A 70 -5.97 11.78 -7.48
N PRO A 71 -5.84 12.99 -8.04
CA PRO A 71 -5.51 14.19 -7.28
C PRO A 71 -6.58 14.52 -6.22
N THR A 72 -7.81 14.03 -6.40
CA THR A 72 -8.92 14.18 -5.45
C THR A 72 -8.86 13.22 -4.26
N ASN A 73 -7.93 12.24 -4.25
CA ASN A 73 -7.75 11.31 -3.13
C ASN A 73 -6.94 11.95 -2.00
N ALA A 74 -7.46 13.02 -1.40
CA ALA A 74 -6.75 13.78 -0.35
C ALA A 74 -6.33 12.92 0.85
N GLY A 75 -7.13 11.91 1.22
CA GLY A 75 -6.79 10.97 2.29
C GLY A 75 -5.61 10.07 1.94
N GLY A 76 -5.56 9.57 0.70
CA GLY A 76 -4.42 8.82 0.19
C GLY A 76 -3.17 9.68 0.08
N MET A 77 -3.27 10.87 -0.51
CA MET A 77 -2.13 11.79 -0.67
C MET A 77 -1.43 12.08 0.67
N LYS A 78 -2.20 12.43 1.70
CA LYS A 78 -1.67 12.65 3.07
C LYS A 78 -1.02 11.41 3.68
N LEU A 79 -1.50 10.21 3.35
CA LEU A 79 -0.91 8.95 3.80
C LEU A 79 0.44 8.73 3.12
N TYR A 80 0.51 8.91 1.79
CA TYR A 80 1.72 8.72 1.01
C TYR A 80 2.80 9.71 1.43
N GLU A 81 2.51 11.00 1.46
CA GLU A 81 3.43 12.06 1.88
C GLU A 81 4.04 11.84 3.28
N LYS A 82 3.28 11.23 4.21
CA LYS A 82 3.77 10.91 5.55
C LYS A 82 4.75 9.74 5.59
N LEU A 83 4.75 8.87 4.58
CA LEU A 83 5.53 7.64 4.52
C LEU A 83 6.64 7.66 3.46
N GLY A 84 6.67 8.66 2.57
CA GLY A 84 7.74 8.90 1.59
C GLY A 84 7.21 9.14 0.18
#